data_AF-A0A368NMH9-F1
#
_entry.id   AF-A0A368NMH9-F1
#
_cell.length_a   1.000
_cell.length_b   1.000
_cell.length_c   1.000
_cell.angle_alpha   90.00
_cell.angle_beta   90.00
_cell.angle_gamma   90.00
#
_symmetry.space_group_name_H-M   'P 1'
#
loop_
_entity.id
_entity.type
_entity.pdbx_description
1 polymer ?
#
loop_
_entity_poly.entity_id
_entity_poly.type
_entity_poly.pdbx_seq_one_letter_code
_entity_poly.pdbx_strand_id
1 'polypeptide(L)'
;MKPGRNEPCPCGSGKKYKRCCMNSISKQHTSMLDDIEQVAVMNPNLSLEELNIVAEQKMKAANERPHPDFCGLSPTQMSNWLYAPFNELAWVTISTPEDLSASPVMRYLALILDEAMQNGGSFKATSKGNLPIKIVKSASELLPEFAVSQFERHISISEYAGSNEDKFNALHYSRVLAEIVGIIYLRSGRYHVKKTAQKQYLTHGIQAFFIPMLEATTSQYNWGYLDGWEHDIDLRTFWLFMLWRLQRHGNTKQLIEEVMIAFPDLLLRCPEDEYSSPSQLLGTMIESRFIKRFLEFWGFVTVAPMRHANELRTPDKVEVQPLMKQVFQFDV
;
A
#
# COMPACT_ATOMS: atom_id res chain seq x y z
N MET A 1 -7.94 -23.48 7.70
CA MET A 1 -7.62 -24.87 8.10
C MET A 1 -6.20 -24.89 8.64
N LYS A 2 -5.89 -25.56 9.76
CA LYS A 2 -4.50 -25.63 10.27
C LYS A 2 -3.70 -26.63 9.42
N PRO A 3 -2.48 -26.31 8.94
CA PRO A 3 -1.70 -27.23 8.13
C PRO A 3 -1.37 -28.50 8.91
N GLY A 4 -1.42 -29.65 8.23
CA GLY A 4 -0.96 -30.91 8.79
C GLY A 4 0.52 -30.83 9.13
N ARG A 5 0.94 -31.36 10.29
CA ARG A 5 2.35 -31.27 10.77
C ARG A 5 3.40 -31.71 9.74
N ASN A 6 3.06 -32.64 8.85
CA ASN A 6 3.97 -33.17 7.83
C ASN A 6 3.84 -32.51 6.44
N GLU A 7 2.85 -31.65 6.25
CA GLU A 7 2.64 -30.94 4.97
C GLU A 7 3.74 -29.91 4.73
N PRO A 8 3.98 -29.51 3.46
CA PRO A 8 4.81 -28.37 3.14
C PRO A 8 4.38 -27.15 3.98
N CYS A 9 5.36 -26.46 4.55
CA CYS A 9 5.09 -25.34 5.41
C CYS A 9 4.51 -24.21 4.58
N PRO A 10 3.38 -23.63 4.99
CA PRO A 10 2.67 -22.65 4.18
C PRO A 10 3.42 -21.33 3.97
N CYS A 11 4.49 -21.07 4.73
CA CYS A 11 5.39 -19.94 4.50
C CYS A 11 6.23 -20.04 3.22
N GLY A 12 6.03 -21.06 2.39
CA GLY A 12 6.78 -21.22 1.13
C GLY A 12 8.23 -21.68 1.31
N SER A 13 8.66 -22.04 2.52
CA SER A 13 10.06 -22.45 2.79
C SER A 13 10.47 -23.80 2.22
N GLY A 14 9.54 -24.57 1.63
CA GLY A 14 9.77 -25.94 1.16
C GLY A 14 10.01 -26.99 2.25
N LYS A 15 10.07 -26.59 3.53
CA LYS A 15 10.23 -27.51 4.69
C LYS A 15 8.88 -28.02 5.16
N LYS A 16 8.82 -29.15 5.89
CA LYS A 16 7.58 -29.60 6.55
C LYS A 16 7.14 -28.59 7.62
N TYR A 17 5.83 -28.35 7.80
CA TYR A 17 5.27 -27.38 8.75
C TYR A 17 5.83 -27.58 10.17
N LYS A 18 5.90 -28.83 10.66
CA LYS A 18 6.50 -29.17 11.96
C LYS A 18 7.98 -28.84 12.12
N ARG A 19 8.70 -28.64 11.01
CA ARG A 19 10.15 -28.33 10.98
C ARG A 19 10.43 -26.87 10.60
N CYS A 20 9.38 -26.07 10.42
CA CYS A 20 9.47 -24.66 10.05
C CYS A 20 8.62 -23.82 11.01
N CYS A 21 7.54 -23.17 10.55
CA CYS A 21 6.78 -22.22 11.35
C CYS A 21 6.23 -22.80 12.68
N MET A 22 5.82 -24.07 12.70
CA MET A 22 5.38 -24.67 13.97
C MET A 22 6.54 -24.78 14.98
N ASN A 23 7.75 -25.10 14.50
CA ASN A 23 8.92 -25.26 15.35
C ASN A 23 9.47 -23.92 15.83
N SER A 24 9.38 -22.85 15.01
CA SER A 24 9.79 -21.50 15.44
C SER A 24 8.86 -20.96 16.52
N ILE A 25 7.53 -21.10 16.35
CA ILE A 25 6.54 -20.71 17.36
C ILE A 25 6.75 -21.52 18.64
N SER A 26 6.94 -22.84 18.55
CA SER A 26 7.23 -23.66 19.72
C SER A 26 8.53 -23.25 20.42
N LYS A 27 9.60 -22.93 19.68
CA LYS A 27 10.87 -22.47 20.26
C LYS A 27 10.76 -21.11 20.96
N GLN A 28 10.00 -20.17 20.40
CA GLN A 28 9.75 -18.87 21.06
C GLN A 28 8.94 -19.04 22.35
N HIS A 29 7.88 -19.86 22.33
CA HIS A 29 7.11 -20.18 23.52
C HIS A 29 7.96 -20.89 24.59
N THR A 30 8.76 -21.87 24.20
CA THR A 30 9.66 -22.57 25.14
C THR A 30 10.69 -21.61 25.72
N SER A 31 11.34 -20.77 24.90
CA SER A 31 12.29 -19.76 25.39
C SER A 31 11.67 -18.75 26.36
N MET A 32 10.43 -18.32 26.14
CA MET A 32 9.72 -17.43 27.07
C MET A 32 9.37 -18.13 28.38
N LEU A 33 8.95 -19.39 28.32
CA LEU A 33 8.63 -20.19 29.50
C LEU A 33 9.90 -20.48 30.32
N ASP A 34 11.02 -20.80 29.66
CA ASP A 34 12.31 -21.04 30.29
C ASP A 34 12.82 -19.77 31.02
N ASP A 35 12.62 -18.59 30.43
CA ASP A 35 12.99 -17.30 31.05
C ASP A 35 12.14 -16.98 32.29
N ILE A 36 10.83 -17.29 32.27
CA ILE A 36 9.94 -17.10 33.41
C ILE A 36 10.26 -18.12 34.51
N GLU A 37 10.51 -19.37 34.14
CA GLU A 37 10.91 -20.44 35.05
C GLU A 37 12.24 -20.10 35.73
N GLN A 38 13.23 -19.58 35.01
CA GLN A 38 14.47 -19.10 35.61
C GLN A 38 14.25 -17.98 36.63
N VAL A 39 13.39 -17.00 36.35
CA VAL A 39 13.10 -15.92 37.31
C VAL A 39 12.40 -16.46 38.56
N ALA A 40 11.46 -17.40 38.39
CA ALA A 40 10.79 -18.07 39.49
C ALA A 40 11.75 -18.90 40.36
N VAL A 41 12.71 -19.60 39.74
CA VAL A 41 13.75 -20.38 40.44
C VAL A 41 14.72 -19.45 41.19
N MET A 42 15.12 -18.33 40.60
CA MET A 42 16.03 -17.38 41.25
C MET A 42 15.36 -16.54 42.36
N ASN A 43 14.04 -16.43 42.36
CA ASN A 43 13.26 -15.65 43.33
C ASN A 43 12.08 -16.49 43.86
N PRO A 44 12.34 -17.50 44.72
CA PRO A 44 11.35 -18.49 45.13
C PRO A 44 10.22 -17.94 46.00
N ASN A 45 10.32 -16.68 46.45
CA ASN A 45 9.33 -16.01 47.29
C ASN A 45 8.39 -15.07 46.51
N LEU A 46 8.48 -15.03 45.17
CA LEU A 46 7.58 -14.19 44.38
C LEU A 46 6.13 -14.63 44.56
N SER A 47 5.27 -13.65 44.85
CA SER A 47 3.83 -13.83 44.79
C SER A 47 3.36 -14.00 43.34
N LEU A 48 2.14 -14.52 43.15
CA LEU A 48 1.54 -14.65 41.83
C LEU A 48 1.42 -13.30 41.11
N GLU A 49 1.18 -12.22 41.85
CA GLU A 49 1.10 -10.86 41.30
C GLU A 49 2.46 -10.39 40.78
N GLU A 50 3.54 -10.62 41.53
CA GLU A 50 4.89 -10.27 41.09
C GLU A 50 5.36 -11.14 39.91
N LEU A 51 4.96 -12.42 39.85
CA LEU A 51 5.20 -13.29 38.70
C LEU A 51 4.49 -12.78 37.43
N ASN A 52 3.26 -12.29 37.55
CA ASN A 52 2.53 -11.69 36.44
C ASN A 52 3.25 -10.42 35.93
N ILE A 53 3.71 -9.56 36.85
CA ILE A 53 4.49 -8.35 36.50
C ILE A 53 5.78 -8.74 35.75
N VAL A 54 6.50 -9.76 36.22
CA VAL A 54 7.71 -10.27 35.55
C VAL A 54 7.38 -10.77 34.14
N ALA A 55 6.29 -11.54 33.99
CA ALA A 55 5.86 -12.06 32.70
C ALA A 55 5.50 -10.92 31.72
N GLU A 56 4.75 -9.91 32.18
CA GLU A 56 4.42 -8.72 31.39
C GLU A 56 5.67 -7.94 30.96
N GLN A 57 6.62 -7.72 31.88
CA GLN A 57 7.88 -7.04 31.56
C GLN A 57 8.71 -7.81 30.53
N LYS A 58 8.77 -9.14 30.65
CA LYS A 58 9.48 -10.00 29.68
C LYS A 58 8.81 -9.99 28.32
N MET A 59 7.48 -10.06 28.28
CA MET A 59 6.71 -9.94 27.03
C MET A 59 6.92 -8.58 26.38
N LYS A 60 6.88 -7.49 27.16
CA LYS A 60 7.15 -6.14 26.67
C LYS A 60 8.57 -6.03 26.09
N ALA A 61 9.58 -6.48 26.82
CA ALA A 61 10.97 -6.45 26.37
C ALA A 61 11.18 -7.29 25.09
N ALA A 62 10.49 -8.43 24.95
CA ALA A 62 10.52 -9.24 23.73
C ALA A 62 9.85 -8.50 22.55
N ASN A 63 8.72 -7.84 22.79
CA ASN A 63 7.99 -7.08 21.78
C ASN A 63 8.67 -5.75 21.37
N GLU A 64 9.61 -5.27 22.16
CA GLU A 64 10.44 -4.09 21.86
C GLU A 64 11.76 -4.46 21.17
N ARG A 65 12.13 -5.75 21.13
CA ARG A 65 13.38 -6.20 20.50
C ARG A 65 13.23 -6.24 18.97
N PRO A 66 14.22 -5.72 18.21
CA PRO A 66 14.32 -5.90 16.77
C PRO A 66 14.19 -7.36 16.33
N HIS A 67 13.33 -7.63 15.35
CA HIS A 67 13.12 -8.97 14.80
C HIS A 67 13.67 -9.06 13.37
N PRO A 68 14.49 -10.07 13.03
CA PRO A 68 15.08 -10.21 11.70
C PRO A 68 14.03 -10.38 10.61
N ASP A 69 12.96 -11.13 10.88
CA ASP A 69 11.85 -11.33 9.92
C ASP A 69 11.06 -10.05 9.64
N PHE A 70 11.17 -9.03 10.52
CA PHE A 70 10.60 -7.69 10.31
C PHE A 70 11.66 -6.67 9.87
N CYS A 71 12.77 -7.18 9.31
CA CYS A 71 13.90 -6.38 8.82
C CYS A 71 14.48 -5.41 9.86
N GLY A 72 14.41 -5.78 11.15
CA GLY A 72 14.93 -4.98 12.27
C GLY A 72 13.86 -4.19 13.03
N LEU A 73 12.61 -4.15 12.57
CA LEU A 73 11.52 -3.61 13.37
C LEU A 73 11.18 -4.55 14.53
N SER A 74 10.75 -3.97 15.64
CA SER A 74 10.19 -4.75 16.76
C SER A 74 8.74 -5.15 16.48
N PRO A 75 8.21 -6.21 17.12
CA PRO A 75 6.79 -6.55 17.05
C PRO A 75 5.86 -5.39 17.42
N THR A 76 6.28 -4.49 18.33
CA THR A 76 5.51 -3.29 18.71
C THR A 76 5.43 -2.29 17.57
N GLN A 77 6.57 -2.00 16.90
CA GLN A 77 6.61 -1.13 15.73
C GLN A 77 5.74 -1.70 14.60
N MET A 78 5.88 -3.00 14.32
CA MET A 78 5.08 -3.67 13.31
C MET A 78 3.59 -3.63 13.62
N SER A 79 3.20 -3.91 14.86
CA SER A 79 1.79 -3.86 15.29
C SER A 79 1.16 -2.48 15.04
N ASN A 80 1.86 -1.39 15.37
CA ASN A 80 1.39 -0.04 15.08
C ASN A 80 1.23 0.17 13.56
N TRP A 81 2.22 -0.22 12.75
CA TRP A 81 2.18 -0.04 11.30
C TRP A 81 1.05 -0.82 10.60
N LEU A 82 0.65 -1.96 11.15
CA LEU A 82 -0.43 -2.78 10.59
C LEU A 82 -1.83 -2.32 11.00
N TYR A 83 -1.99 -1.74 12.20
CA TYR A 83 -3.30 -1.62 12.84
C TYR A 83 -3.64 -0.21 13.37
N ALA A 84 -2.67 0.68 13.52
CA ALA A 84 -2.96 2.02 14.00
C ALA A 84 -3.75 2.83 12.94
N PRO A 85 -4.67 3.70 13.37
CA PRO A 85 -5.25 4.72 12.51
C PRO A 85 -4.17 5.57 11.83
N PHE A 86 -4.49 6.14 10.66
CA PHE A 86 -3.51 6.87 9.84
C PHE A 86 -2.83 8.03 10.59
N ASN A 87 -3.56 8.74 11.44
CA ASN A 87 -3.06 9.84 12.27
C ASN A 87 -2.31 9.39 13.55
N GLU A 88 -2.24 8.08 13.81
CA GLU A 88 -1.57 7.47 14.97
C GLU A 88 -0.38 6.58 14.55
N LEU A 89 -0.02 6.60 13.26
CA LEU A 89 1.17 5.91 12.76
C LEU A 89 2.42 6.53 13.39
N ALA A 90 3.18 5.69 14.09
CA ALA A 90 4.41 6.07 14.75
C ALA A 90 5.62 5.70 13.88
N TRP A 91 6.77 6.33 14.15
CA TRP A 91 8.03 6.14 13.43
C TRP A 91 7.98 6.50 11.93
N VAL A 92 6.95 7.22 11.51
CA VAL A 92 6.84 7.82 10.19
C VAL A 92 6.21 9.20 10.32
N THR A 93 6.81 10.20 9.67
CA THR A 93 6.18 11.50 9.44
C THR A 93 5.61 11.48 8.03
N ILE A 94 4.30 11.74 7.91
CA ILE A 94 3.59 11.85 6.64
C ILE A 94 3.19 13.31 6.43
N SER A 95 3.77 13.95 5.42
CA SER A 95 3.61 15.38 5.17
C SER A 95 3.00 15.64 3.80
N THR A 96 2.18 16.69 3.69
CA THR A 96 1.80 17.25 2.39
C THR A 96 3.00 17.97 1.80
N PRO A 97 3.48 17.58 0.60
CA PRO A 97 4.59 18.26 -0.05
C PRO A 97 4.12 19.61 -0.61
N GLU A 98 5.04 20.57 -0.70
CA GLU A 98 4.73 21.92 -1.19
C GLU A 98 4.34 21.91 -2.67
N ASP A 99 5.06 21.12 -3.47
CA ASP A 99 4.81 20.92 -4.89
C ASP A 99 4.16 19.55 -5.15
N LEU A 100 2.99 19.57 -5.77
CA LEU A 100 2.21 18.40 -6.17
C LEU A 100 2.21 18.20 -7.69
N SER A 101 3.01 18.97 -8.44
CA SER A 101 3.08 18.93 -9.90
C SER A 101 3.42 17.55 -10.45
N ALA A 102 4.26 16.81 -9.73
CA ALA A 102 4.74 15.47 -10.09
C ALA A 102 3.74 14.34 -9.76
N SER A 103 2.62 14.63 -9.08
CA SER A 103 1.64 13.61 -8.69
C SER A 103 0.47 13.57 -9.69
N PRO A 104 0.33 12.50 -10.51
CA PRO A 104 -0.79 12.37 -11.44
C PRO A 104 -2.14 12.47 -10.74
N VAL A 105 -2.32 11.76 -9.62
CA VAL A 105 -3.57 11.79 -8.83
C VAL A 105 -3.99 13.21 -8.46
N MET A 106 -3.04 14.01 -7.94
CA MET A 106 -3.35 15.37 -7.49
C MET A 106 -3.59 16.32 -8.66
N ARG A 107 -2.87 16.14 -9.78
CA ARG A 107 -3.08 16.92 -11.00
C ARG A 107 -4.42 16.61 -11.66
N TYR A 108 -4.85 15.36 -11.66
CA TYR A 108 -6.17 14.97 -12.13
C TYR A 108 -7.29 15.49 -11.22
N LEU A 109 -7.10 15.45 -9.89
CA LEU A 109 -8.05 16.08 -8.97
C LEU A 109 -8.17 17.58 -9.25
N ALA A 110 -7.05 18.29 -9.44
CA ALA A 110 -7.08 19.72 -9.74
C ALA A 110 -7.92 20.03 -10.99
N LEU A 111 -7.74 19.28 -12.09
CA LEU A 111 -8.57 19.43 -13.29
C LEU A 111 -10.08 19.24 -13.03
N ILE A 112 -10.43 18.23 -12.21
CA ILE A 112 -11.82 17.95 -11.83
C ILE A 112 -12.41 19.11 -11.00
N LEU A 113 -11.64 19.61 -10.03
CA LEU A 113 -12.06 20.72 -9.17
C LEU A 113 -12.16 22.02 -9.96
N ASP A 114 -11.19 22.34 -10.80
CA ASP A 114 -11.20 23.56 -11.62
C ASP A 114 -12.39 23.60 -12.57
N GLU A 115 -12.69 22.49 -13.26
CA GLU A 115 -13.88 22.40 -14.11
C GLU A 115 -15.15 22.63 -13.29
N ALA A 116 -15.26 22.04 -12.10
CA ALA A 116 -16.42 22.26 -11.25
C ALA A 116 -16.52 23.72 -10.78
N MET A 117 -15.43 24.31 -10.29
CA MET A 117 -15.40 25.66 -9.74
C MET A 117 -15.72 26.72 -10.80
N GLN A 118 -15.21 26.56 -12.03
CA GLN A 118 -15.56 27.41 -13.17
C GLN A 118 -17.05 27.32 -13.55
N ASN A 119 -17.72 26.22 -13.21
CA ASN A 119 -19.14 25.97 -13.49
C ASN A 119 -20.03 26.05 -12.23
N GLY A 120 -19.69 26.93 -11.28
CA GLY A 120 -20.51 27.18 -10.09
C GLY A 120 -20.50 26.04 -9.06
N GLY A 121 -19.44 25.24 -9.06
CA GLY A 121 -19.22 24.11 -8.15
C GLY A 121 -19.73 22.76 -8.65
N SER A 122 -20.10 22.63 -9.93
CA SER A 122 -20.53 21.36 -10.52
C SER A 122 -20.32 21.29 -12.04
N PHE A 123 -20.18 20.09 -12.61
CA PHE A 123 -20.16 19.89 -14.07
C PHE A 123 -20.98 18.65 -14.46
N LYS A 124 -21.40 18.59 -15.73
CA LYS A 124 -22.21 17.48 -16.26
C LYS A 124 -21.34 16.22 -16.41
N ALA A 125 -21.79 15.09 -15.90
CA ALA A 125 -21.18 13.79 -16.19
C ALA A 125 -21.71 13.22 -17.52
N THR A 126 -21.04 12.20 -18.05
CA THR A 126 -21.60 11.41 -19.15
C THR A 126 -22.83 10.62 -18.68
N SER A 127 -23.56 10.01 -19.62
CA SER A 127 -24.71 9.14 -19.29
C SER A 127 -24.35 7.95 -18.41
N LYS A 128 -23.11 7.46 -18.47
CA LYS A 128 -22.61 6.37 -17.61
C LYS A 128 -22.13 6.84 -16.23
N GLY A 129 -22.16 8.15 -15.96
CA GLY A 129 -21.56 8.73 -14.76
C GLY A 129 -20.07 9.04 -14.89
N ASN A 130 -19.43 8.80 -16.03
CA ASN A 130 -18.01 9.14 -16.24
C ASN A 130 -17.78 10.65 -16.41
N LEU A 131 -16.53 11.09 -16.26
CA LEU A 131 -16.01 12.40 -16.59
C LEU A 131 -16.20 12.72 -18.08
N PRO A 132 -16.52 13.98 -18.44
CA PRO A 132 -16.59 14.43 -19.82
C PRO A 132 -15.26 14.28 -20.58
N ILE A 133 -15.36 14.06 -21.89
CA ILE A 133 -14.23 13.97 -22.82
C ILE A 133 -13.29 15.18 -22.70
N LYS A 134 -13.82 16.37 -22.40
CA LYS A 134 -13.01 17.58 -22.17
C LYS A 134 -11.97 17.35 -21.06
N ILE A 135 -12.40 16.87 -19.90
CA ILE A 135 -11.49 16.59 -18.76
C ILE A 135 -10.52 15.48 -19.12
N VAL A 136 -10.99 14.41 -19.79
CA VAL A 136 -10.16 13.27 -20.21
C VAL A 136 -9.03 13.72 -21.16
N LYS A 137 -9.33 14.60 -22.12
CA LYS A 137 -8.34 15.17 -23.04
C LYS A 137 -7.30 16.00 -22.28
N SER A 138 -7.76 16.94 -21.46
CA SER A 138 -6.86 17.77 -20.64
C SER A 138 -6.00 16.93 -19.70
N ALA A 139 -6.53 15.86 -19.12
CA ALA A 139 -5.75 14.94 -18.29
C ALA A 139 -4.69 14.18 -19.09
N SER A 140 -5.02 13.76 -20.33
CA SER A 140 -4.06 13.05 -21.20
C SER A 140 -2.91 13.98 -21.64
N GLU A 141 -3.19 15.27 -21.80
CA GLU A 141 -2.19 16.30 -22.14
C GLU A 141 -1.18 16.54 -21.02
N LEU A 142 -1.46 16.13 -19.77
CA LEU A 142 -0.53 16.23 -18.65
C LEU A 142 0.53 15.12 -18.64
N LEU A 143 0.35 14.03 -19.38
CA LEU A 143 1.24 12.88 -19.35
C LEU A 143 2.72 13.25 -19.51
N PRO A 144 3.14 14.11 -20.47
CA PRO A 144 4.54 14.49 -20.64
C PRO A 144 5.18 15.16 -19.40
N GLU A 145 4.38 15.67 -18.47
CA GLU A 145 4.88 16.27 -17.23
C GLU A 145 5.24 15.24 -16.16
N PHE A 146 4.78 13.99 -16.29
CA PHE A 146 5.00 12.95 -15.30
C PHE A 146 6.24 12.12 -15.62
N ALA A 147 6.96 11.71 -14.57
CA ALA A 147 8.14 10.87 -14.69
C ALA A 147 7.85 9.53 -15.41
N VAL A 148 6.62 9.01 -15.33
CA VAL A 148 6.20 7.78 -16.02
C VAL A 148 6.16 7.92 -17.55
N SER A 149 6.12 9.15 -18.11
CA SER A 149 6.13 9.38 -19.55
C SER A 149 7.36 8.81 -20.26
N GLN A 150 8.50 8.68 -19.56
CA GLN A 150 9.70 8.05 -20.10
C GLN A 150 9.50 6.58 -20.50
N PHE A 151 8.43 5.95 -19.99
CA PHE A 151 8.04 4.57 -20.22
C PHE A 151 6.71 4.47 -20.97
N GLU A 152 6.30 5.54 -21.64
CA GLU A 152 5.01 5.64 -22.30
C GLU A 152 4.77 4.47 -23.26
N ARG A 153 3.54 3.97 -23.19
CA ARG A 153 2.99 3.00 -24.13
C ARG A 153 1.96 3.69 -25.00
N HIS A 154 1.67 3.08 -26.14
CA HIS A 154 0.60 3.53 -27.01
C HIS A 154 -0.71 3.75 -26.22
N ILE A 155 -1.45 4.82 -26.54
CA ILE A 155 -2.65 5.27 -25.81
C ILE A 155 -3.70 4.18 -25.55
N SER A 156 -3.75 3.13 -26.39
CA SER A 156 -4.67 2.01 -26.22
C SER A 156 -4.40 1.12 -24.99
N ILE A 157 -3.19 1.19 -24.41
CA ILE A 157 -2.75 0.40 -23.26
C ILE A 157 -2.07 1.28 -22.20
N SER A 158 -2.31 2.59 -22.25
CA SER A 158 -1.77 3.53 -21.28
C SER A 158 -2.66 3.60 -20.05
N GLU A 159 -2.07 3.59 -18.86
CA GLU A 159 -2.78 3.87 -17.61
C GLU A 159 -3.03 5.38 -17.42
N TYR A 160 -2.31 6.22 -18.17
CA TYR A 160 -2.21 7.67 -17.98
C TYR A 160 -2.73 8.52 -19.16
N ALA A 161 -3.33 7.90 -20.18
CA ALA A 161 -3.97 8.58 -21.29
C ALA A 161 -5.06 7.69 -21.90
N GLY A 162 -6.14 8.28 -22.39
CA GLY A 162 -7.24 7.52 -22.97
C GLY A 162 -8.23 8.37 -23.75
N SER A 163 -9.04 7.74 -24.61
CA SER A 163 -10.06 8.44 -25.39
C SER A 163 -11.35 8.75 -24.61
N ASN A 164 -11.54 8.09 -23.48
CA ASN A 164 -12.60 8.31 -22.49
C ASN A 164 -12.11 7.80 -21.12
N GLU A 165 -12.89 8.04 -20.07
CA GLU A 165 -12.49 7.64 -18.71
C GLU A 165 -12.39 6.12 -18.52
N ASP A 166 -13.26 5.32 -19.17
CA ASP A 166 -13.21 3.84 -19.11
C ASP A 166 -11.85 3.29 -19.60
N LYS A 167 -11.10 4.08 -20.36
CA LYS A 167 -9.78 3.75 -20.92
C LYS A 167 -8.65 4.56 -20.28
N PHE A 168 -8.87 5.16 -19.11
CA PHE A 168 -7.90 5.99 -18.42
C PHE A 168 -7.92 5.69 -16.92
N ASN A 169 -7.26 4.61 -16.55
CA ASN A 169 -7.27 4.05 -15.20
C ASN A 169 -6.81 5.03 -14.12
N ALA A 170 -5.70 5.77 -14.32
CA ALA A 170 -5.20 6.70 -13.30
C ALA A 170 -6.14 7.89 -13.06
N LEU A 171 -6.80 8.39 -14.11
CA LEU A 171 -7.83 9.43 -13.99
C LEU A 171 -9.09 8.89 -13.29
N HIS A 172 -9.54 7.70 -13.69
CA HIS A 172 -10.69 7.04 -13.07
C HIS A 172 -10.46 6.78 -11.58
N TYR A 173 -9.29 6.23 -11.24
CA TYR A 173 -8.81 6.04 -9.87
C TYR A 173 -8.90 7.34 -9.06
N SER A 174 -8.42 8.45 -9.63
CA SER A 174 -8.41 9.76 -8.96
C SER A 174 -9.82 10.28 -8.67
N ARG A 175 -10.75 10.10 -9.62
CA ARG A 175 -12.17 10.44 -9.43
C ARG A 175 -12.81 9.58 -8.33
N VAL A 176 -12.59 8.26 -8.36
CA VAL A 176 -13.14 7.33 -7.36
C VAL A 176 -12.64 7.69 -5.96
N LEU A 177 -11.34 7.98 -5.80
CA LEU A 177 -10.79 8.45 -4.52
C LEU A 177 -11.46 9.74 -4.06
N ALA A 178 -11.65 10.71 -4.97
CA ALA A 178 -12.31 11.97 -4.63
C ALA A 178 -13.77 11.77 -4.18
N GLU A 179 -14.47 10.75 -4.70
CA GLU A 179 -15.80 10.36 -4.22
C GLU A 179 -15.75 9.66 -2.85
N ILE A 180 -14.79 8.76 -2.62
CA ILE A 180 -14.62 8.04 -1.34
C ILE A 180 -14.35 9.04 -0.21
N VAL A 181 -13.43 9.98 -0.42
CA VAL A 181 -13.16 11.08 0.53
C VAL A 181 -14.37 12.01 0.66
N GLY A 182 -15.25 12.01 -0.34
CA GLY A 182 -16.42 12.87 -0.40
C GLY A 182 -16.07 14.32 -0.73
N ILE A 183 -15.01 14.54 -1.52
CA ILE A 183 -14.69 15.84 -2.13
C ILE A 183 -15.76 16.15 -3.19
N ILE A 184 -16.05 15.17 -4.03
CA ILE A 184 -17.08 15.23 -5.07
C ILE A 184 -18.17 14.18 -4.84
N TYR A 185 -19.32 14.36 -5.46
CA TYR A 185 -20.38 13.36 -5.53
C TYR A 185 -21.20 13.50 -6.81
N LEU A 186 -21.67 12.37 -7.35
CA LEU A 186 -22.57 12.35 -8.49
C LEU A 186 -24.03 12.50 -8.03
N ARG A 187 -24.74 13.52 -8.55
CA ARG A 187 -26.17 13.70 -8.33
C ARG A 187 -26.85 14.26 -9.58
N SER A 188 -27.92 13.60 -10.00
CA SER A 188 -28.72 14.02 -11.16
C SER A 188 -27.88 14.22 -12.44
N GLY A 189 -26.97 13.28 -12.70
CA GLY A 189 -26.09 13.32 -13.89
C GLY A 189 -25.01 14.41 -13.87
N ARG A 190 -24.70 14.97 -12.70
CA ARG A 190 -23.67 16.00 -12.51
C ARG A 190 -22.76 15.63 -11.35
N TYR A 191 -21.47 15.89 -11.51
CA TYR A 191 -20.53 15.92 -10.41
C TYR A 191 -20.63 17.25 -9.70
N HIS A 192 -20.79 17.22 -8.38
CA HIS A 192 -20.80 18.38 -7.50
C HIS A 192 -19.61 18.30 -6.55
N VAL A 193 -18.96 19.44 -6.31
CA VAL A 193 -17.96 19.56 -5.23
C VAL A 193 -18.69 19.95 -3.96
N LYS A 194 -18.48 19.26 -2.84
CA LYS A 194 -19.10 19.63 -1.55
C LYS A 194 -18.73 21.07 -1.17
N LYS A 195 -19.65 21.81 -0.54
CA LYS A 195 -19.39 23.22 -0.16
C LYS A 195 -18.19 23.38 0.78
N THR A 196 -17.97 22.43 1.67
CA THR A 196 -16.79 22.37 2.53
C THR A 196 -15.50 22.21 1.70
N ALA A 197 -15.50 21.32 0.71
CA ALA A 197 -14.39 21.14 -0.21
C ALA A 197 -14.16 22.38 -1.11
N GLN A 198 -15.22 23.03 -1.61
CA GLN A 198 -15.08 24.30 -2.35
C GLN A 198 -14.34 25.36 -1.51
N LYS A 199 -14.72 25.51 -0.22
CA LYS A 199 -14.06 26.44 0.70
C LYS A 199 -12.60 26.05 0.97
N GLN A 200 -12.34 24.76 1.20
CA GLN A 200 -10.98 24.26 1.40
C GLN A 200 -10.09 24.53 0.19
N TYR A 201 -10.58 24.25 -1.02
CA TYR A 201 -9.85 24.48 -2.27
C TYR A 201 -9.53 25.96 -2.49
N LEU A 202 -10.49 26.86 -2.25
CA LEU A 202 -10.27 28.30 -2.37
C LEU A 202 -9.28 28.86 -1.32
N THR A 203 -9.17 28.23 -0.15
CA THR A 203 -8.34 28.73 0.95
C THR A 203 -6.93 28.15 0.91
N HIS A 204 -6.80 26.86 0.64
CA HIS A 204 -5.55 26.11 0.79
C HIS A 204 -5.10 25.42 -0.51
N GLY A 205 -5.81 25.65 -1.62
CA GLY A 205 -5.50 25.02 -2.90
C GLY A 205 -5.72 23.51 -2.88
N ILE A 206 -5.04 22.83 -3.81
CA ILE A 206 -5.12 21.38 -3.98
C ILE A 206 -4.48 20.61 -2.80
N GLN A 207 -3.55 21.26 -2.08
CA GLN A 207 -2.83 20.71 -0.92
C GLN A 207 -3.79 20.24 0.18
N ALA A 208 -4.96 20.87 0.31
CA ALA A 208 -5.98 20.53 1.30
C ALA A 208 -6.44 19.06 1.23
N PHE A 209 -6.31 18.44 0.06
CA PHE A 209 -6.87 17.12 -0.24
C PHE A 209 -5.84 16.01 -0.28
N PHE A 210 -4.55 16.33 -0.19
CA PHE A 210 -3.48 15.35 -0.31
C PHE A 210 -3.57 14.25 0.78
N ILE A 211 -3.51 14.64 2.06
CA ILE A 211 -3.58 13.68 3.18
C ILE A 211 -4.93 12.93 3.21
N PRO A 212 -6.10 13.58 3.09
CA PRO A 212 -7.38 12.86 3.04
C PRO A 212 -7.45 11.82 1.92
N MET A 213 -6.94 12.12 0.72
CA MET A 213 -6.90 11.15 -0.37
C MET A 213 -5.90 10.02 -0.10
N LEU A 214 -4.74 10.32 0.47
CA LEU A 214 -3.72 9.30 0.77
C LEU A 214 -4.19 8.33 1.87
N GLU A 215 -4.85 8.86 2.90
CA GLU A 215 -5.51 8.07 3.92
C GLU A 215 -6.61 7.18 3.31
N ALA A 216 -7.47 7.74 2.45
CA ALA A 216 -8.50 6.95 1.78
C ALA A 216 -7.90 5.87 0.86
N THR A 217 -6.78 6.12 0.20
CA THR A 217 -6.07 5.11 -0.59
C THR A 217 -5.65 3.92 0.28
N THR A 218 -5.15 4.17 1.48
CA THR A 218 -4.59 3.11 2.35
C THR A 218 -5.64 2.45 3.27
N SER A 219 -6.78 3.09 3.51
CA SER A 219 -7.81 2.57 4.44
C SER A 219 -9.15 2.19 3.81
N GLN A 220 -9.52 2.79 2.66
CA GLN A 220 -10.89 2.71 2.13
C GLN A 220 -10.95 2.19 0.68
N TYR A 221 -10.07 2.67 -0.20
CA TYR A 221 -10.04 2.28 -1.61
C TYR A 221 -9.79 0.78 -1.76
N ASN A 222 -10.55 0.10 -2.62
CA ASN A 222 -10.31 -1.30 -2.94
C ASN A 222 -9.16 -1.40 -3.95
N TRP A 223 -8.01 -1.88 -3.51
CA TRP A 223 -6.81 -2.01 -4.35
C TRP A 223 -6.98 -3.00 -5.51
N GLY A 224 -7.92 -3.96 -5.43
CA GLY A 224 -8.26 -4.89 -6.50
C GLY A 224 -9.22 -4.34 -7.56
N TYR A 225 -9.75 -3.13 -7.37
CA TYR A 225 -10.83 -2.59 -8.22
C TYR A 225 -10.54 -2.60 -9.72
N LEU A 226 -9.26 -2.48 -10.12
CA LEU A 226 -8.83 -2.38 -11.53
C LEU A 226 -8.16 -3.65 -12.08
N ASP A 227 -7.99 -4.74 -11.31
CA ASP A 227 -7.32 -5.95 -11.82
C ASP A 227 -8.26 -7.04 -12.32
N GLY A 228 -9.52 -7.03 -11.92
CA GLY A 228 -10.49 -8.03 -12.38
C GLY A 228 -10.20 -9.45 -11.89
N TRP A 229 -9.35 -9.62 -10.85
CA TRP A 229 -9.14 -10.91 -10.22
C TRP A 229 -10.30 -11.29 -9.30
N GLU A 230 -10.62 -12.58 -9.26
CA GLU A 230 -11.68 -13.12 -8.40
C GLU A 230 -11.28 -13.15 -6.91
N HIS A 231 -9.97 -13.20 -6.63
CA HIS A 231 -9.44 -13.32 -5.27
C HIS A 231 -9.20 -11.95 -4.65
N ASP A 232 -9.88 -11.71 -3.52
CA ASP A 232 -9.79 -10.47 -2.77
C ASP A 232 -8.85 -10.61 -1.56
N ILE A 233 -7.54 -10.59 -1.83
CA ILE A 233 -6.52 -10.50 -0.78
C ILE A 233 -6.23 -9.04 -0.52
N ASP A 234 -6.60 -8.57 0.66
CA ASP A 234 -6.35 -7.20 1.10
C ASP A 234 -4.89 -7.01 1.51
N LEU A 235 -4.12 -6.30 0.67
CA LEU A 235 -2.73 -5.94 0.92
C LEU A 235 -2.59 -4.60 1.67
N ARG A 236 -3.68 -3.87 1.88
CA ARG A 236 -3.63 -2.53 2.50
C ARG A 236 -3.03 -2.57 3.89
N THR A 237 -3.32 -3.59 4.70
CA THR A 237 -2.76 -3.73 6.05
C THR A 237 -1.24 -3.65 6.09
N PHE A 238 -0.54 -4.03 5.02
CA PHE A 238 0.92 -4.09 4.97
C PHE A 238 1.56 -2.89 4.27
N TRP A 239 0.77 -1.87 3.88
CA TRP A 239 1.21 -0.79 2.99
C TRP A 239 2.44 -0.06 3.52
N LEU A 240 2.49 0.25 4.82
CA LEU A 240 3.55 1.06 5.40
C LEU A 240 4.88 0.30 5.49
N PHE A 241 4.83 -0.99 5.83
CA PHE A 241 5.99 -1.88 5.76
C PHE A 241 6.52 -1.96 4.33
N MET A 242 5.64 -2.23 3.36
CA MET A 242 6.04 -2.34 1.96
C MET A 242 6.64 -1.03 1.43
N LEU A 243 6.05 0.11 1.82
CA LEU A 243 6.52 1.44 1.45
C LEU A 243 7.92 1.72 2.02
N TRP A 244 8.14 1.42 3.30
CA TRP A 244 9.43 1.59 3.96
C TRP A 244 10.53 0.76 3.29
N ARG A 245 10.26 -0.52 3.03
CA ARG A 245 11.20 -1.41 2.35
C ARG A 245 11.55 -0.89 0.96
N LEU A 246 10.53 -0.57 0.17
CA LEU A 246 10.75 -0.07 -1.18
C LEU A 246 11.51 1.25 -1.19
N GLN A 247 11.23 2.18 -0.27
CA GLN A 247 11.98 3.43 -0.16
C GLN A 247 13.46 3.20 0.19
N ARG A 248 13.76 2.17 0.98
CA ARG A 248 15.12 1.87 1.44
C ARG A 248 16.02 1.31 0.35
N HIS A 249 15.51 0.44 -0.53
CA HIS A 249 16.34 -0.27 -1.51
C HIS A 249 15.81 -0.28 -2.95
N GLY A 250 14.58 0.18 -3.22
CA GLY A 250 14.02 0.30 -4.58
C GLY A 250 13.95 -1.01 -5.35
N ASN A 251 13.87 -2.15 -4.65
CA ASN A 251 13.95 -3.49 -5.26
C ASN A 251 12.69 -4.29 -4.99
N THR A 252 11.87 -4.48 -6.02
CA THR A 252 10.59 -5.19 -5.96
C THR A 252 10.73 -6.65 -5.54
N LYS A 253 11.73 -7.37 -6.08
CA LYS A 253 11.93 -8.77 -5.75
C LYS A 253 12.27 -8.95 -4.27
N GLN A 254 13.20 -8.11 -3.78
CA GLN A 254 13.58 -8.11 -2.37
C GLN A 254 12.38 -7.73 -1.47
N LEU A 255 11.59 -6.73 -1.87
CA LEU A 255 10.36 -6.35 -1.16
C LEU A 255 9.40 -7.54 -1.02
N ILE A 256 9.14 -8.27 -2.12
CA ILE A 256 8.22 -9.42 -2.11
C ILE A 256 8.75 -10.52 -1.18
N GLU A 257 10.05 -10.82 -1.23
CA GLU A 257 10.68 -11.79 -0.35
C GLU A 257 10.56 -11.39 1.13
N GLU A 258 10.80 -10.12 1.46
CA GLU A 258 10.67 -9.59 2.81
C GLU A 258 9.21 -9.62 3.32
N VAL A 259 8.22 -9.34 2.46
CA VAL A 259 6.80 -9.49 2.79
C VAL A 259 6.44 -10.96 3.07
N MET A 260 6.93 -11.89 2.26
CA MET A 260 6.69 -13.33 2.47
C MET A 260 7.31 -13.84 3.79
N ILE A 261 8.49 -13.31 4.15
CA ILE A 261 9.17 -13.66 5.40
C ILE A 261 8.42 -13.05 6.60
N ALA A 262 8.04 -11.77 6.53
CA ALA A 262 7.35 -11.08 7.61
C ALA A 262 5.91 -11.60 7.82
N PHE A 263 5.22 -11.97 6.74
CA PHE A 263 3.80 -12.33 6.75
C PHE A 263 3.52 -13.63 5.99
N PRO A 264 4.06 -14.77 6.46
CA PRO A 264 3.92 -16.05 5.77
C PRO A 264 2.47 -16.50 5.61
N ASP A 265 1.56 -16.04 6.49
CA ASP A 265 0.13 -16.34 6.42
C ASP A 265 -0.56 -15.70 5.20
N LEU A 266 0.05 -14.74 4.51
CA LEU A 266 -0.47 -14.24 3.23
C LEU A 266 -0.49 -15.34 2.16
N LEU A 267 0.53 -16.21 2.14
CA LEU A 267 0.62 -17.30 1.17
C LEU A 267 -0.48 -18.34 1.36
N LEU A 268 -1.02 -18.48 2.58
CA LEU A 268 -2.18 -19.34 2.85
C LEU A 268 -3.48 -18.83 2.24
N ARG A 269 -3.55 -17.53 1.96
CA ARG A 269 -4.73 -16.88 1.39
C ARG A 269 -4.68 -16.88 -0.14
N CYS A 270 -3.48 -17.02 -0.72
CA CYS A 270 -3.29 -17.19 -2.15
C CYS A 270 -3.67 -18.62 -2.56
N PRO A 271 -4.67 -18.81 -3.43
CA PRO A 271 -4.93 -20.12 -3.98
C PRO A 271 -3.77 -20.58 -4.86
N GLU A 272 -3.53 -21.88 -4.85
CA GLU A 272 -2.65 -22.53 -5.81
C GLU A 272 -3.49 -22.86 -7.06
N ASP A 273 -3.05 -22.39 -8.23
CA ASP A 273 -3.66 -22.75 -9.51
C ASP A 273 -2.63 -23.38 -10.46
N GLU A 274 -3.09 -23.90 -11.60
CA GLU A 274 -2.23 -24.61 -12.56
C GLU A 274 -1.16 -23.72 -13.20
N TYR A 275 -1.27 -22.39 -13.07
CA TYR A 275 -0.45 -21.42 -13.79
C TYR A 275 0.48 -20.59 -12.90
N SER A 276 0.22 -20.52 -11.59
CA SER A 276 0.93 -19.68 -10.65
C SER A 276 1.00 -20.27 -9.25
N SER A 277 2.19 -20.18 -8.65
CA SER A 277 2.36 -20.50 -7.24
C SER A 277 1.81 -19.38 -6.34
N PRO A 278 1.44 -19.66 -5.07
CA PRO A 278 1.03 -18.64 -4.11
C PRO A 278 1.98 -17.43 -4.00
N SER A 279 3.29 -17.68 -4.10
CA SER A 279 4.32 -16.64 -4.08
C SER A 279 4.32 -15.77 -5.34
N GLN A 280 4.09 -16.38 -6.50
CA GLN A 280 3.99 -15.65 -7.78
C GLN A 280 2.72 -14.80 -7.82
N LEU A 281 1.60 -15.33 -7.34
CA LEU A 281 0.35 -14.58 -7.22
C LEU A 281 0.51 -13.39 -6.26
N LEU A 282 1.11 -13.59 -5.09
CA LEU A 282 1.41 -12.51 -4.14
C LEU A 282 2.30 -11.43 -4.76
N GLY A 283 3.38 -11.83 -5.43
CA GLY A 283 4.26 -10.90 -6.13
C GLY A 283 3.51 -10.08 -7.20
N THR A 284 2.67 -10.74 -8.00
CA THR A 284 1.87 -10.09 -9.04
C THR A 284 0.87 -9.10 -8.44
N MET A 285 0.24 -9.44 -7.30
CA MET A 285 -0.63 -8.52 -6.58
C MET A 285 0.12 -7.31 -6.03
N ILE A 286 1.29 -7.50 -5.42
CA ILE A 286 2.12 -6.39 -4.92
C ILE A 286 2.53 -5.46 -6.08
N GLU A 287 3.01 -6.03 -7.20
CA GLU A 287 3.41 -5.23 -8.37
C GLU A 287 2.24 -4.43 -8.97
N SER A 288 1.09 -5.08 -9.17
CA SER A 288 -0.07 -4.48 -9.80
C SER A 288 -0.76 -3.46 -8.87
N ARG A 289 -1.15 -3.91 -7.67
CA ARG A 289 -1.99 -3.15 -6.74
C ARG A 289 -1.22 -2.09 -5.98
N PHE A 290 -0.05 -2.45 -5.43
CA PHE A 290 0.75 -1.55 -4.60
C PHE A 290 1.68 -0.68 -5.44
N ILE A 291 2.53 -1.27 -6.27
CA ILE A 291 3.56 -0.50 -6.99
C ILE A 291 2.96 0.33 -8.13
N LYS A 292 2.27 -0.30 -9.08
CA LYS A 292 1.77 0.38 -10.30
C LYS A 292 0.56 1.27 -10.02
N ARG A 293 -0.45 0.75 -9.30
CA ARG A 293 -1.75 1.43 -9.15
C ARG A 293 -1.94 2.21 -7.86
N PHE A 294 -0.97 2.13 -6.95
CA PHE A 294 -0.87 3.07 -5.84
C PHE A 294 0.37 3.95 -6.01
N LEU A 295 1.59 3.44 -5.85
CA LEU A 295 2.76 4.31 -5.79
C LEU A 295 3.04 5.08 -7.09
N GLU A 296 2.93 4.44 -8.25
CA GLU A 296 3.19 5.11 -9.54
C GLU A 296 2.08 6.12 -9.89
N PHE A 297 0.82 5.76 -9.65
CA PHE A 297 -0.32 6.69 -9.82
C PHE A 297 -0.18 7.96 -8.99
N TRP A 298 0.39 7.85 -7.79
CA TRP A 298 0.67 8.98 -6.92
C TRP A 298 1.96 9.75 -7.26
N GLY A 299 2.78 9.22 -8.18
CA GLY A 299 4.06 9.82 -8.57
C GLY A 299 5.21 9.53 -7.59
N PHE A 300 5.05 8.55 -6.70
CA PHE A 300 6.08 8.17 -5.72
C PHE A 300 7.17 7.30 -6.32
N VAL A 301 6.85 6.54 -7.37
CA VAL A 301 7.81 5.71 -8.10
C VAL A 301 7.56 5.83 -9.59
N THR A 302 8.51 5.34 -10.38
CA THR A 302 8.29 4.96 -11.78
C THR A 302 8.75 3.53 -12.01
N VAL A 303 8.01 2.78 -12.80
CA VAL A 303 8.29 1.38 -13.10
C VAL A 303 8.77 1.26 -14.54
N ALA A 304 10.06 0.93 -14.71
CA ALA A 304 10.59 0.67 -16.04
C ALA A 304 9.96 -0.62 -16.59
N PRO A 305 9.31 -0.59 -17.77
CA PRO A 305 8.69 -1.78 -18.36
C PRO A 305 9.78 -2.76 -18.80
N MET A 306 9.51 -4.06 -18.64
CA MET A 306 10.33 -5.14 -19.20
C MET A 306 10.77 -4.85 -20.64
N ARG A 307 12.07 -4.64 -20.86
CA ARG A 307 12.63 -4.63 -22.21
C ARG A 307 12.77 -6.08 -22.68
N HIS A 308 12.10 -6.42 -23.78
CA HIS A 308 12.40 -7.65 -24.53
C HIS A 308 13.76 -7.49 -25.21
N ALA A 309 14.84 -7.80 -24.51
CA ALA A 309 16.15 -7.98 -25.11
C ALA A 309 16.71 -9.30 -24.61
N ASN A 310 16.54 -10.34 -25.43
CA ASN A 310 17.15 -11.68 -25.54
C ASN A 310 17.98 -12.36 -24.42
N GLU A 311 18.29 -11.77 -23.28
CA GLU A 311 19.07 -12.41 -22.23
C GLU A 311 18.55 -11.99 -20.84
N LEU A 312 17.96 -12.96 -20.13
CA LEU A 312 17.42 -12.91 -18.77
C LEU A 312 16.25 -11.94 -18.50
N ARG A 313 15.14 -12.54 -18.04
CA ARG A 313 14.02 -11.86 -17.37
C ARG A 313 14.56 -11.10 -16.16
N THR A 314 14.82 -9.81 -16.29
CA THR A 314 15.10 -8.94 -15.16
C THR A 314 13.78 -8.38 -14.62
N PRO A 315 13.55 -8.40 -13.30
CA PRO A 315 12.33 -7.85 -12.71
C PRO A 315 12.23 -6.35 -12.97
N ASP A 316 11.00 -5.83 -13.02
CA ASP A 316 10.71 -4.41 -13.22
C ASP A 316 11.57 -3.56 -12.26
N LYS A 317 12.42 -2.69 -12.82
CA LYS A 317 13.23 -1.78 -12.03
C LYS A 317 12.34 -0.62 -11.58
N VAL A 318 12.14 -0.54 -10.26
CA VAL A 318 11.41 0.56 -9.65
C VAL A 318 12.38 1.67 -9.31
N GLU A 319 12.08 2.87 -9.77
CA GLU A 319 12.83 4.07 -9.42
C GLU A 319 12.01 4.93 -8.45
N VAL A 320 12.52 5.09 -7.24
CA VAL A 320 11.90 5.91 -6.19
C VAL A 320 12.06 7.38 -6.55
N GLN A 321 10.93 8.09 -6.70
CA GLN A 321 10.89 9.49 -7.05
C GLN A 321 11.10 10.38 -5.81
N PRO A 322 11.61 11.62 -5.98
CA PRO A 322 11.83 12.55 -4.87
C PRO A 322 10.58 12.80 -4.01
N LEU A 323 9.41 12.82 -4.65
CA LEU A 323 8.12 13.04 -3.98
C LEU A 323 7.87 12.04 -2.85
N MET A 324 8.24 10.76 -3.01
CA MET A 324 8.06 9.74 -1.98
C MET A 324 8.80 10.10 -0.69
N LYS A 325 10.04 10.58 -0.79
CA LYS A 325 10.88 10.95 0.35
C LYS A 325 10.45 12.26 1.01
N GLN A 326 9.84 13.17 0.24
CA GLN A 326 9.24 14.39 0.78
C GLN A 326 8.00 14.07 1.62
N VAL A 327 7.19 13.13 1.15
CA VAL A 327 5.94 12.72 1.80
C VAL A 327 6.19 11.83 3.01
N PHE A 328 7.08 10.83 2.90
CA PHE A 328 7.28 9.81 3.92
C PHE A 328 8.69 9.82 4.48
N GLN A 329 8.84 10.30 5.72
CA GLN A 329 10.10 10.30 6.45
C GLN A 329 10.03 9.28 7.57
N PHE A 330 10.79 8.19 7.45
CA PHE A 330 10.82 7.13 8.47
C PHE A 330 11.93 7.38 9.49
N ASP A 331 11.61 7.14 10.76
CA ASP A 331 12.51 7.22 11.91
C ASP A 331 12.49 5.88 12.67
N VAL A 332 13.05 4.84 12.03
CA VAL A 332 13.03 3.44 12.50
C VAL A 332 14.40 2.82 12.63
#